data_AF-A0A7C7UGR2-F1
#
_entry.id   AF-A0A7C7UGR2-F1
#
_cell.length_a   1.000
_cell.length_b   1.000
_cell.length_c   1.000
_cell.angle_alpha   90.00
_cell.angle_beta   90.00
_cell.angle_gamma   90.00
#
_symmetry.space_group_name_H-M   'P 1'
#
loop_
_entity.id
_entity.type
_entity.pdbx_description
1 polymer ?
#
loop_
_entity_poly.entity_id
_entity_poly.type
_entity_poly.pdbx_seq_one_letter_code
_entity_poly.pdbx_strand_id
1 'polypeptide(L)'
;MGFRVMYYDYFNLDEHPFRLNTDARFLYMSKAHAQARAYLEYALMNEDNLLVLTGEIGSGKSLVADSVIDELDDDILAVRIHQTLLSDVEFLQMLLLEFGIKSFHERKVELLAEIREFLVQQHQEGRRVLLVVDEAQNLELHVLEELRFLSDMEYDHHKLLDVFLIGQPEFRKTLELPEMEQLRQRIHLQYHLDALGEEEVKEYILHRIQVAGENNDLEIEDAAIPLIFRYTGGRPRLINVLCDHALTCAFVEEKKVLSREVVTMSIEELNWSPFGEVAPAPATPEPDADRDLFERVTDARVVVSKGSRLVGEFPIDKSRITIGRHKNCDIMLKDTRVSRQHAQLVMLGDEIYVHDLNSRNGTYVGVKRIDVHQLVDGDIIRIADFELKFLNEPHKSSLTTEAGNILHYPVSANHK
;
A
#
# COMPACT_ATOMS: atom_id res chain seq x y z
N MET A 1 4.41 -19.78 27.62
CA MET A 1 4.50 -18.33 27.88
C MET A 1 5.64 -17.82 27.02
N GLY A 2 5.35 -17.41 25.78
CA GLY A 2 6.37 -17.07 24.79
C GLY A 2 5.88 -15.88 23.98
N PHE A 3 6.24 -14.68 24.40
CA PHE A 3 6.09 -13.51 23.55
C PHE A 3 7.07 -13.65 22.39
N ARG A 4 6.55 -13.63 21.17
CA ARG A 4 7.34 -13.45 19.95
C ARG A 4 8.13 -12.16 20.13
N VAL A 5 9.45 -12.24 20.25
CA VAL A 5 10.31 -11.06 20.21
C VAL A 5 10.19 -10.49 18.80
N MET A 6 9.71 -9.26 18.69
CA MET A 6 9.61 -8.59 17.40
C MET A 6 10.93 -7.85 17.15
N TYR A 7 11.27 -7.58 15.89
CA TYR A 7 12.57 -6.94 15.60
C TYR A 7 12.71 -5.57 16.28
N TYR A 8 11.61 -4.83 16.48
CA TYR A 8 11.67 -3.50 17.11
C TYR A 8 12.10 -3.60 18.58
N ASP A 9 11.67 -4.64 19.32
CA ASP A 9 12.17 -4.93 20.67
C ASP A 9 13.68 -5.19 20.64
N TYR A 10 14.15 -5.94 19.64
CA TYR A 10 15.56 -6.24 19.47
C TYR A 10 16.39 -4.97 19.22
N PHE A 11 15.93 -4.02 18.43
CA PHE A 11 16.64 -2.76 18.16
C PHE A 11 16.39 -1.66 19.21
N ASN A 12 15.71 -1.98 20.33
CA ASN A 12 15.32 -1.00 21.35
C ASN A 12 14.46 0.16 20.80
N LEU A 13 13.50 -0.19 19.94
CA LEU A 13 12.49 0.69 19.39
C LEU A 13 11.16 0.49 20.13
N ASP A 14 10.36 1.54 20.26
CA ASP A 14 9.04 1.50 20.89
C ASP A 14 7.95 0.98 19.94
N GLU A 15 8.14 1.19 18.64
CA GLU A 15 7.24 0.70 17.59
C GLU A 15 7.97 0.40 16.28
N HIS A 16 7.25 -0.11 15.27
CA HIS A 16 7.84 -0.42 13.97
C HIS A 16 8.10 0.87 13.17
N PRO A 17 9.36 1.18 12.81
CA PRO A 17 9.72 2.43 12.15
C PRO A 17 9.23 2.52 10.72
N PHE A 18 8.99 1.39 10.03
CA PHE A 18 8.68 1.38 8.60
C PHE A 18 7.28 0.92 8.24
N ARG A 19 6.35 0.89 9.21
CA ARG A 19 4.94 0.63 8.91
C ARG A 19 4.40 1.64 7.90
N LEU A 20 3.53 1.16 7.01
CA LEU A 20 2.86 1.98 5.98
C LEU A 20 1.61 2.68 6.50
N ASN A 21 1.59 3.09 7.77
CA ASN A 21 0.48 3.84 8.36
C ASN A 21 0.54 5.33 7.95
N THR A 22 -0.57 6.02 8.13
CA THR A 22 -0.71 7.47 7.85
C THR A 22 -0.44 8.32 9.10
N ASP A 23 0.43 7.86 10.00
CA ASP A 23 0.75 8.60 11.22
C ASP A 23 1.63 9.81 10.87
N ALA A 24 1.09 11.01 11.09
CA ALA A 24 1.73 12.28 10.77
C ALA A 24 3.10 12.47 11.47
N ARG A 25 3.36 11.82 12.61
CA ARG A 25 4.66 11.88 13.31
C ARG A 25 5.80 11.35 12.43
N PHE A 26 5.51 10.40 11.56
CA PHE A 26 6.49 9.81 10.63
C PHE A 26 6.66 10.61 9.34
N LEU A 27 5.95 11.72 9.16
CA LEU A 27 6.10 12.59 8.00
C LEU A 27 7.45 13.33 8.06
N TYR A 28 8.38 12.91 7.21
CA TYR A 28 9.63 13.61 7.00
C TYR A 28 9.42 14.81 6.07
N MET A 29 9.67 16.03 6.55
CA MET A 29 9.58 17.25 5.74
C MET A 29 10.84 17.46 4.89
N SER A 30 10.94 16.66 3.83
CA SER A 30 11.92 16.89 2.77
C SER A 30 11.72 18.26 2.11
N LYS A 31 12.70 18.72 1.32
CA LYS A 31 12.58 20.02 0.64
C LYS A 31 11.33 20.11 -0.24
N ALA A 32 11.01 19.03 -0.95
CA ALA A 32 9.82 18.95 -1.80
C ALA A 32 8.52 18.96 -0.98
N HIS A 33 8.51 18.32 0.20
CA HIS A 33 7.35 18.30 1.09
C HIS A 33 7.11 19.68 1.73
N ALA A 34 8.17 20.34 2.20
CA ALA A 34 8.09 21.69 2.74
C ALA A 34 7.60 22.70 1.68
N GLN A 35 8.07 22.55 0.43
CA GLN A 35 7.55 23.34 -0.69
C GLN A 35 6.09 23.03 -0.97
N ALA A 36 5.71 21.76 -1.09
CA ALA A 36 4.32 21.36 -1.31
C ALA A 36 3.39 21.97 -0.24
N ARG A 37 3.77 21.85 1.03
CA ARG A 37 3.05 22.44 2.16
C ARG A 37 2.90 23.95 2.03
N ALA A 38 3.99 24.68 1.77
CA ALA A 38 3.94 26.13 1.57
C ALA A 38 3.03 26.53 0.39
N TYR A 39 3.00 25.71 -0.67
CA TYR A 39 2.09 25.90 -1.80
C TYR A 39 0.62 25.72 -1.42
N LEU A 40 0.28 24.71 -0.59
CA LEU A 40 -1.06 24.51 -0.05
C LEU A 40 -1.49 25.70 0.83
N GLU A 41 -0.62 26.10 1.76
CA GLU A 41 -0.88 27.23 2.68
C GLU A 41 -1.08 28.53 1.89
N TYR A 42 -0.23 28.80 0.91
CA TYR A 42 -0.37 29.97 0.04
C TYR A 42 -1.71 29.98 -0.70
N ALA A 43 -2.16 28.84 -1.23
CA ALA A 43 -3.44 28.75 -1.94
C ALA A 43 -4.63 29.10 -1.04
N LEU A 44 -4.63 28.63 0.22
CA LEU A 44 -5.67 28.94 1.21
C LEU A 44 -5.68 30.40 1.64
N MET A 45 -4.51 31.04 1.68
CA MET A 45 -4.39 32.46 2.04
C MET A 45 -4.86 33.42 0.93
N ASN A 46 -4.75 33.00 -0.33
CA ASN A 46 -5.06 33.85 -1.49
C ASN A 46 -6.41 33.55 -2.14
N GLU A 47 -7.22 32.67 -1.53
CA GLU A 47 -8.51 32.23 -2.08
C GLU A 47 -8.33 31.62 -3.49
N ASP A 48 -7.25 30.86 -3.70
CA ASP A 48 -7.01 30.11 -4.93
C ASP A 48 -7.90 28.86 -4.96
N ASN A 49 -9.12 29.03 -5.49
CA ASN A 49 -10.22 28.07 -5.37
C ASN A 49 -10.03 26.71 -6.04
N LEU A 50 -8.93 26.51 -6.79
CA LEU A 50 -8.62 25.23 -7.42
C LEU A 50 -7.11 25.00 -7.49
N LEU A 51 -6.67 24.02 -6.72
CA LEU A 51 -5.28 23.59 -6.59
C LEU A 51 -5.13 22.14 -7.05
N VAL A 52 -4.00 21.82 -7.68
CA VAL A 52 -3.61 20.45 -7.99
C VAL A 52 -2.26 20.06 -7.35
N LEU A 53 -2.27 19.04 -6.51
CA LEU A 53 -1.07 18.38 -5.98
C LEU A 53 -0.94 16.99 -6.61
N THR A 54 0.11 16.76 -7.40
CA THR A 54 0.40 15.42 -7.94
C THR A 54 1.74 14.88 -7.46
N GLY A 55 1.98 13.59 -7.62
CA GLY A 55 3.18 12.93 -7.13
C GLY A 55 3.02 11.42 -7.16
N GLU A 56 4.13 10.71 -7.08
CA GLU A 56 4.17 9.25 -7.18
C GLU A 56 3.38 8.54 -6.08
N ILE A 57 3.00 7.28 -6.32
CA ILE A 57 2.31 6.48 -5.31
C ILE A 57 3.20 6.35 -4.07
N GLY A 58 2.67 6.74 -2.90
CA GLY A 58 3.40 6.68 -1.64
C GLY A 58 4.48 7.76 -1.48
N SER A 59 4.39 8.87 -2.23
CA SER A 59 5.26 10.04 -2.06
C SER A 59 4.87 10.95 -0.88
N GLY A 60 3.79 10.66 -0.13
CA GLY A 60 3.39 11.46 1.03
C GLY A 60 2.40 12.59 0.73
N LYS A 61 1.81 12.67 -0.47
CA LYS A 61 0.84 13.73 -0.84
C LYS A 61 -0.29 13.91 0.17
N SER A 62 -0.97 12.82 0.54
CA SER A 62 -2.10 12.88 1.48
C SER A 62 -1.62 13.31 2.87
N LEU A 63 -0.43 12.87 3.30
CA LEU A 63 0.17 13.30 4.57
C LEU A 63 0.51 14.80 4.58
N VAL A 64 1.00 15.35 3.47
CA VAL A 64 1.24 16.80 3.35
C VAL A 64 -0.08 17.56 3.42
N ALA A 65 -1.12 17.08 2.71
CA ALA A 65 -2.44 17.69 2.78
C ALA A 65 -3.03 17.61 4.20
N ASP A 66 -2.93 16.45 4.86
CA ASP A 66 -3.34 16.24 6.26
C ASP A 66 -2.64 17.21 7.19
N SER A 67 -1.31 17.38 7.05
CA SER A 67 -0.56 18.31 7.89
C SER A 67 -1.01 19.76 7.76
N VAL A 68 -1.57 20.15 6.62
CA VAL A 68 -2.14 21.50 6.43
C VAL A 68 -3.55 21.57 6.99
N ILE A 69 -4.37 20.55 6.75
CA ILE A 69 -5.75 20.47 7.21
C ILE A 69 -5.84 20.45 8.73
N ASP A 70 -4.94 19.71 9.38
CA ASP A 70 -4.87 19.59 10.84
C ASP A 70 -4.46 20.90 11.53
N GLU A 71 -3.88 21.84 10.78
CA GLU A 71 -3.46 23.17 11.25
C GLU A 71 -4.40 24.30 10.81
N LEU A 72 -5.53 23.99 10.14
CA LEU A 72 -6.51 25.00 9.73
C LEU A 72 -7.25 25.59 10.93
N ASP A 73 -7.58 26.87 10.80
CA ASP A 73 -8.45 27.57 11.73
C ASP A 73 -9.91 27.07 11.61
N ASP A 74 -10.70 27.25 12.68
CA ASP A 74 -12.11 26.84 12.75
C ASP A 74 -13.04 27.58 11.74
N ASP A 75 -12.50 28.56 11.01
CA ASP A 75 -13.16 29.28 9.93
C ASP A 75 -13.09 28.53 8.57
N ILE A 76 -12.41 27.38 8.50
CA ILE A 76 -12.41 26.53 7.31
C ILE A 76 -13.01 25.15 7.64
N LEU A 77 -14.12 24.83 6.99
CA LEU A 77 -14.69 23.49 6.99
C LEU A 77 -14.04 22.65 5.89
N ALA A 78 -13.09 21.80 6.27
CA ALA A 78 -12.49 20.83 5.35
C ALA A 78 -13.34 19.55 5.24
N VAL A 79 -13.68 19.17 4.02
CA VAL A 79 -14.31 17.88 3.68
C VAL A 79 -13.44 17.11 2.71
N ARG A 80 -13.47 15.77 2.76
CA ARG A 80 -12.61 14.92 1.95
C ARG A 80 -13.35 13.80 1.25
N ILE A 81 -12.99 13.59 -0.02
CA ILE A 81 -13.49 12.51 -0.88
C ILE A 81 -12.34 11.57 -1.20
N HIS A 82 -12.44 10.32 -0.74
CA HIS A 82 -11.45 9.28 -1.04
C HIS A 82 -11.85 8.38 -2.21
N GLN A 83 -13.14 8.22 -2.47
CA GLN A 83 -13.65 7.35 -3.53
C GLN A 83 -14.01 8.17 -4.77
N THR A 84 -13.26 7.98 -5.84
CA THR A 84 -13.37 8.80 -7.06
C THR A 84 -13.96 8.07 -8.27
N LEU A 85 -14.26 6.77 -8.16
CA LEU A 85 -15.00 6.02 -9.16
C LEU A 85 -16.51 6.25 -9.00
N LEU A 86 -16.94 7.49 -9.22
CA LEU A 86 -18.31 7.95 -9.08
C LEU A 86 -18.76 8.63 -10.38
N SER A 87 -20.04 8.48 -10.74
CA SER A 87 -20.69 9.39 -11.69
C SER A 87 -20.83 10.80 -11.10
N ASP A 88 -21.19 11.79 -11.93
CA ASP A 88 -21.50 13.14 -11.46
C ASP A 88 -22.55 13.17 -10.35
N VAL A 89 -23.65 12.43 -10.51
CA VAL A 89 -24.73 12.40 -9.50
C VAL A 89 -24.22 11.77 -8.21
N GLU A 90 -23.53 10.63 -8.29
CA GLU A 90 -22.99 9.95 -7.11
C GLU A 90 -21.94 10.81 -6.40
N PHE A 91 -21.13 11.57 -7.15
CA PHE A 91 -20.15 12.50 -6.60
C PHE A 91 -20.83 13.62 -5.79
N LEU A 92 -21.88 14.25 -6.34
CA LEU A 92 -22.63 15.30 -5.64
C LEU A 92 -23.34 14.76 -4.40
N GLN A 93 -23.92 13.56 -4.47
CA GLN A 93 -24.53 12.89 -3.32
C GLN A 93 -23.52 12.60 -2.22
N MET A 94 -22.32 12.15 -2.61
CA MET A 94 -21.22 11.90 -1.70
C MET A 94 -20.79 13.22 -1.04
N LEU A 95 -20.65 14.31 -1.81
CA LEU A 95 -20.28 15.61 -1.26
C LEU A 95 -21.28 16.10 -0.19
N LEU A 96 -22.58 15.99 -0.48
CA LEU A 96 -23.63 16.29 0.51
C LEU A 96 -23.52 15.38 1.74
N LEU A 97 -23.19 14.10 1.56
CA LEU A 97 -23.00 13.18 2.68
C LEU A 97 -21.84 13.61 3.61
N GLU A 98 -20.73 14.09 3.05
CA GLU A 98 -19.61 14.65 3.82
C GLU A 98 -19.99 15.97 4.51
N PHE A 99 -20.92 16.74 3.94
CA PHE A 99 -21.56 17.87 4.62
C PHE A 99 -22.57 17.45 5.72
N GLY A 100 -22.85 16.15 5.86
CA GLY A 100 -23.82 15.62 6.81
C GLY A 100 -25.27 15.61 6.31
N ILE A 101 -25.49 15.86 5.02
CA ILE A 101 -26.80 15.95 4.35
C ILE A 101 -27.07 14.64 3.57
N LYS A 102 -28.27 14.06 3.74
CA LYS A 102 -28.62 12.77 3.13
C LYS A 102 -29.59 12.95 1.96
N SER A 103 -29.06 12.94 0.74
CA SER A 103 -29.83 13.23 -0.48
C SER A 103 -29.68 12.15 -1.56
N PHE A 104 -30.14 10.93 -1.28
CA PHE A 104 -29.89 9.74 -2.13
C PHE A 104 -30.85 9.55 -3.32
N HIS A 105 -31.96 10.28 -3.38
CA HIS A 105 -33.01 10.08 -4.40
C HIS A 105 -33.26 11.31 -5.27
N GLU A 106 -32.43 12.33 -5.10
CA GLU A 106 -32.60 13.61 -5.76
C GLU A 106 -32.00 13.59 -7.16
N ARG A 107 -32.54 14.47 -8.01
CA ARG A 107 -31.98 14.74 -9.32
C ARG A 107 -30.78 15.67 -9.16
N LYS A 108 -29.86 15.64 -10.12
CA LYS A 108 -28.67 16.51 -10.15
C LYS A 108 -28.94 17.98 -9.84
N VAL A 109 -30.03 18.54 -10.37
CA VAL A 109 -30.41 19.94 -10.16
C VAL A 109 -30.78 20.22 -8.70
N GLU A 110 -31.42 19.27 -8.02
CA GLU A 110 -31.79 19.37 -6.61
C GLU A 110 -30.51 19.29 -5.75
N LEU A 111 -29.63 18.31 -6.02
CA LEU A 111 -28.33 18.18 -5.34
C LEU A 111 -27.47 19.44 -5.45
N LEU A 112 -27.37 20.04 -6.64
CA LEU A 112 -26.63 21.29 -6.86
C LEU A 112 -27.24 22.48 -6.10
N ALA A 113 -28.57 22.52 -5.98
CA ALA A 113 -29.24 23.56 -5.22
C ALA A 113 -28.96 23.42 -3.72
N GLU A 114 -28.99 22.20 -3.18
CA GLU A 114 -28.66 21.91 -1.78
C GLU A 114 -27.20 22.22 -1.46
N ILE A 115 -26.26 21.82 -2.33
CA ILE A 115 -24.83 22.16 -2.16
C ILE A 115 -24.67 23.67 -2.10
N ARG A 116 -25.29 24.41 -3.04
CA ARG A 116 -25.18 25.87 -3.06
C ARG A 116 -25.76 26.49 -1.79
N GLU A 117 -26.92 26.02 -1.33
CA GLU A 117 -27.55 26.51 -0.10
C GLU A 117 -26.64 26.30 1.11
N PHE A 118 -26.06 25.09 1.25
CA PHE A 118 -25.11 24.77 2.30
C PHE A 118 -23.88 25.69 2.27
N LEU A 119 -23.26 25.87 1.09
CA LEU A 119 -22.07 26.70 0.95
C LEU A 119 -22.35 28.19 1.28
N VAL A 120 -23.51 28.71 0.86
CA VAL A 120 -23.94 30.07 1.22
C VAL A 120 -24.16 30.20 2.73
N GLN A 121 -24.75 29.19 3.36
CA GLN A 121 -24.95 29.17 4.82
C GLN A 121 -23.60 29.21 5.55
N GLN A 122 -22.64 28.36 5.16
CA GLN A 122 -21.30 28.37 5.77
C GLN A 122 -20.62 29.72 5.61
N HIS A 123 -20.69 30.32 4.42
CA HIS A 123 -20.14 31.66 4.18
C HIS A 123 -20.78 32.74 5.07
N GLN A 124 -22.11 32.72 5.25
CA GLN A 124 -22.81 33.64 6.15
C GLN A 124 -22.45 33.44 7.63
N GLU A 125 -22.04 32.23 8.01
CA GLU A 125 -21.48 31.89 9.32
C GLU A 125 -20.00 32.29 9.45
N GLY A 126 -19.41 32.88 8.41
CA GLY A 126 -18.00 33.28 8.37
C GLY A 126 -17.05 32.12 8.10
N ARG A 127 -17.55 30.99 7.57
CA ARG A 127 -16.77 29.80 7.26
C ARG A 127 -16.56 29.62 5.76
N ARG A 128 -15.36 29.25 5.38
CA ARG A 128 -15.03 28.75 4.04
C ARG A 128 -15.14 27.24 4.00
N VAL A 129 -15.38 26.69 2.82
CA VAL A 129 -15.44 25.23 2.64
C VAL A 129 -14.28 24.80 1.74
N LEU A 130 -13.48 23.87 2.22
CA LEU A 130 -12.39 23.25 1.49
C LEU A 130 -12.76 21.82 1.13
N LEU A 131 -12.85 21.52 -0.16
CA LEU A 131 -13.06 20.19 -0.70
C LEU A 131 -11.75 19.56 -1.13
N VAL A 132 -11.33 18.50 -0.45
CA VAL A 132 -10.15 17.71 -0.81
C VAL A 132 -10.59 16.45 -1.54
N VAL A 133 -10.13 16.26 -2.78
CA VAL A 133 -10.40 15.06 -3.57
C VAL A 133 -9.10 14.29 -3.77
N ASP A 134 -8.97 13.16 -3.07
CA ASP A 134 -7.80 12.29 -3.20
C ASP A 134 -7.99 11.28 -4.34
N GLU A 135 -6.89 10.75 -4.87
CA GLU A 135 -6.88 9.84 -6.02
C GLU A 135 -7.64 10.41 -7.24
N ALA A 136 -7.45 11.71 -7.53
CA ALA A 136 -8.13 12.46 -8.58
C ALA A 136 -7.93 11.87 -10.00
N GLN A 137 -6.90 11.06 -10.22
CA GLN A 137 -6.70 10.36 -11.49
C GLN A 137 -7.81 9.34 -11.82
N ASN A 138 -8.63 8.91 -10.85
CA ASN A 138 -9.76 8.03 -11.13
C ASN A 138 -11.08 8.79 -11.39
N LEU A 139 -11.08 10.12 -11.30
CA LEU A 139 -12.26 10.92 -11.64
C LEU A 139 -12.51 10.86 -13.14
N GLU A 140 -13.78 10.70 -13.52
CA GLU A 140 -14.17 10.84 -14.92
C GLU A 140 -14.14 12.31 -15.35
N LEU A 141 -13.92 12.56 -16.64
CA LEU A 141 -13.83 13.92 -17.19
C LEU A 141 -15.06 14.78 -16.89
N HIS A 142 -16.24 14.16 -16.89
CA HIS A 142 -17.48 14.87 -16.61
C HIS A 142 -17.60 15.28 -15.13
N VAL A 143 -16.98 14.56 -14.20
CA VAL A 143 -16.91 14.92 -12.77
C VAL A 143 -15.93 16.06 -12.54
N LEU A 144 -14.82 16.08 -13.29
CA LEU A 144 -13.87 17.19 -13.29
C LEU A 144 -14.50 18.49 -13.78
N GLU A 145 -15.40 18.43 -14.76
CA GLU A 145 -16.20 19.59 -15.17
C GLU A 145 -17.21 20.03 -14.09
N GLU A 146 -17.85 19.09 -13.37
CA GLU A 146 -18.68 19.46 -12.21
C GLU A 146 -17.88 20.15 -11.12
N LEU A 147 -16.68 19.64 -10.79
CA LEU A 147 -15.75 20.31 -9.87
C LEU A 147 -15.39 21.72 -10.33
N ARG A 148 -15.19 21.91 -11.63
CA ARG A 148 -14.99 23.26 -12.22
C ARG A 148 -16.18 24.16 -11.92
N PHE A 149 -17.41 23.70 -12.19
CA PHE A 149 -18.62 24.49 -11.95
C PHE A 149 -18.85 24.78 -10.45
N LEU A 150 -18.60 23.81 -9.58
CA LEU A 150 -18.71 23.95 -8.13
C LEU A 150 -17.70 24.98 -7.60
N SER A 151 -16.43 24.91 -8.02
CA SER A 151 -15.39 25.87 -7.63
C SER A 151 -15.67 27.29 -8.13
N ASP A 152 -16.50 27.43 -9.17
CA ASP A 152 -16.89 28.73 -9.71
C ASP A 152 -18.05 29.39 -8.93
N MET A 153 -18.69 28.70 -8.00
CA MET A 153 -19.81 29.25 -7.21
C MET A 153 -19.38 30.43 -6.33
N GLU A 154 -20.18 31.50 -6.37
CA GLU A 154 -19.92 32.75 -5.66
C GLU A 154 -21.17 33.29 -4.95
N TYR A 155 -20.93 34.05 -3.88
CA TYR A 155 -21.92 34.81 -3.14
C TYR A 155 -21.28 36.13 -2.67
N ASP A 156 -21.97 37.26 -2.90
CA ASP A 156 -21.47 38.61 -2.58
C ASP A 156 -20.03 38.88 -3.09
N HIS A 157 -19.73 38.42 -4.31
CA HIS A 157 -18.40 38.51 -4.95
C HIS A 157 -17.29 37.66 -4.30
N HIS A 158 -17.63 36.81 -3.33
CA HIS A 158 -16.71 35.86 -2.73
C HIS A 158 -16.98 34.45 -3.24
N LYS A 159 -15.91 33.69 -3.43
CA LYS A 159 -16.00 32.27 -3.80
C LYS A 159 -16.40 31.45 -2.58
N LEU A 160 -17.15 30.40 -2.85
CA LEU A 160 -17.80 29.61 -1.80
C LEU A 160 -17.10 28.27 -1.51
N LEU A 161 -16.24 27.81 -2.41
CA LEU A 161 -15.64 26.49 -2.35
C LEU A 161 -14.20 26.51 -2.87
N ASP A 162 -13.26 26.16 -2.00
CA ASP A 162 -11.89 25.83 -2.37
C ASP A 162 -11.80 24.35 -2.71
N VAL A 163 -11.07 23.98 -3.77
CA VAL A 163 -10.94 22.59 -4.21
C VAL A 163 -9.47 22.19 -4.33
N PHE A 164 -9.08 21.17 -3.57
CA PHE A 164 -7.76 20.55 -3.61
C PHE A 164 -7.83 19.18 -4.29
N LEU A 165 -7.27 19.08 -5.49
CA LEU A 165 -7.20 17.82 -6.23
C LEU A 165 -5.84 17.16 -6.01
N ILE A 166 -5.83 16.03 -5.33
CA ILE A 166 -4.64 15.23 -5.05
C ILE A 166 -4.65 14.01 -5.97
N GLY A 167 -3.58 13.82 -6.74
CA GLY A 167 -3.55 12.76 -7.75
C GLY A 167 -2.18 12.20 -8.07
N GLN A 168 -2.17 11.18 -8.93
CA GLN A 168 -0.96 10.57 -9.47
C GLN A 168 -0.48 11.30 -10.74
N PRO A 169 0.75 11.05 -11.25
CA PRO A 169 1.26 11.73 -12.45
C PRO A 169 0.35 11.61 -13.68
N GLU A 170 -0.41 10.53 -13.80
CA GLU A 170 -1.41 10.31 -14.85
C GLU A 170 -2.48 11.40 -14.86
N PHE A 171 -2.84 11.96 -13.70
CA PHE A 171 -3.82 13.04 -13.61
C PHE A 171 -3.36 14.29 -14.37
N ARG A 172 -2.05 14.56 -14.40
CA ARG A 172 -1.52 15.67 -15.22
C ARG A 172 -1.80 15.49 -16.70
N LYS A 173 -1.62 14.26 -17.19
CA LYS A 173 -1.92 13.92 -18.59
C LYS A 173 -3.40 14.10 -18.88
N THR A 174 -4.27 13.76 -17.93
CA THR A 174 -5.71 14.04 -18.04
C THR A 174 -5.98 15.53 -18.14
N LEU A 175 -5.36 16.37 -17.32
CA LEU A 175 -5.51 17.83 -17.35
C LEU A 175 -4.97 18.50 -18.61
N GLU A 176 -4.06 17.83 -19.33
CA GLU A 176 -3.52 18.29 -20.61
C GLU A 176 -4.43 17.99 -21.81
N LEU A 177 -5.47 17.18 -21.63
CA LEU A 177 -6.44 16.89 -22.69
C LEU A 177 -7.15 18.17 -23.17
N PRO A 178 -7.44 18.30 -24.48
CA PRO A 178 -8.13 19.47 -25.03
C PRO A 178 -9.46 19.77 -24.33
N GLU A 179 -10.21 18.73 -23.93
CA GLU A 179 -11.49 18.86 -23.23
C GLU A 179 -11.34 19.51 -21.84
N MET A 180 -10.16 19.41 -21.22
CA MET A 180 -9.87 19.94 -19.89
C MET A 180 -9.27 21.35 -19.92
N GLU A 181 -9.21 22.00 -21.08
CA GLU A 181 -8.61 23.34 -21.20
C GLU A 181 -9.27 24.36 -20.25
N GLN A 182 -10.60 24.31 -20.11
CA GLN A 182 -11.34 25.22 -19.24
C GLN A 182 -11.01 25.02 -17.76
N LEU A 183 -10.97 23.76 -17.29
CA LEU A 183 -10.56 23.44 -15.93
C LEU A 183 -9.09 23.84 -15.70
N ARG A 184 -8.21 23.54 -16.65
CA ARG A 184 -6.78 23.86 -16.55
C ARG A 184 -6.52 25.36 -16.41
N GLN A 185 -7.29 26.21 -17.09
CA GLN A 185 -7.21 27.66 -16.94
C GLN A 185 -7.66 28.16 -15.56
N ARG A 186 -8.45 27.37 -14.81
CA ARG A 186 -8.88 27.67 -13.45
C ARG A 186 -7.92 27.14 -12.38
N ILE A 187 -7.02 26.22 -12.73
CA ILE A 187 -6.00 25.74 -11.81
C ILE A 187 -4.96 26.85 -11.66
N HIS A 188 -5.05 27.59 -10.55
CA HIS A 188 -4.12 28.69 -10.25
C HIS A 188 -2.75 28.16 -9.85
N LEU A 189 -2.74 27.00 -9.20
CA LEU A 189 -1.54 26.45 -8.62
C LEU A 189 -1.47 24.93 -8.83
N GLN A 190 -0.33 24.49 -9.35
CA GLN A 190 -0.03 23.09 -9.57
C GLN A 190 1.36 22.76 -9.05
N TYR A 191 1.47 21.77 -8.16
CA TYR A 191 2.75 21.30 -7.62
C TYR A 191 2.97 19.81 -7.90
N HIS A 192 4.23 19.41 -8.14
CA HIS A 192 4.64 18.00 -8.17
C HIS A 192 5.42 17.68 -6.91
N LEU A 193 4.93 16.75 -6.11
CA LEU A 193 5.71 16.15 -5.06
C LEU A 193 6.60 15.06 -5.66
N ASP A 194 7.83 15.46 -5.97
CA ASP A 194 8.90 14.58 -6.42
C ASP A 194 9.28 13.54 -5.35
N ALA A 195 9.92 12.45 -5.79
CA ALA A 195 10.53 11.49 -4.87
C ALA A 195 11.74 12.11 -4.14
N LEU A 196 12.13 11.50 -3.02
CA LEU A 196 13.29 11.95 -2.25
C LEU A 196 14.58 11.80 -3.04
N GLY A 197 15.48 12.77 -2.95
CA GLY A 197 16.86 12.63 -3.42
C GLY A 197 17.65 11.62 -2.58
N GLU A 198 18.81 11.16 -3.10
CA GLU A 198 19.64 10.16 -2.42
C GLU A 198 20.06 10.58 -0.99
N GLU A 199 20.46 11.85 -0.81
CA GLU A 199 20.77 12.40 0.51
C GLU A 199 19.54 12.42 1.43
N GLU A 200 18.38 12.81 0.90
CA GLU A 200 17.11 12.85 1.64
C GLU A 200 16.62 11.45 2.03
N VAL A 201 17.01 10.38 1.31
CA VAL A 201 16.69 8.99 1.69
C VAL A 201 17.32 8.63 3.02
N LYS A 202 18.58 9.01 3.24
CA LYS A 202 19.26 8.74 4.51
C LYS A 202 18.56 9.46 5.67
N GLU A 203 18.28 10.74 5.49
CA GLU A 203 17.59 11.56 6.49
C GLU A 203 16.19 11.04 6.78
N TYR A 204 15.45 10.60 5.76
CA TYR A 204 14.14 9.97 5.89
C TYR A 204 14.19 8.69 6.75
N ILE A 205 15.13 7.79 6.47
CA ILE A 205 15.28 6.53 7.21
C ILE A 205 15.62 6.83 8.68
N LEU A 206 16.56 7.74 8.92
CA LEU A 206 16.94 8.18 10.27
C LEU A 206 15.77 8.81 11.02
N HIS A 207 15.02 9.71 10.38
CA HIS A 207 13.81 10.33 10.94
C HIS A 207 12.83 9.27 11.43
N ARG A 208 12.51 8.28 10.58
CA ARG A 208 11.54 7.24 10.95
C ARG A 208 12.02 6.36 12.10
N ILE A 209 13.30 6.01 12.13
CA ILE A 209 13.89 5.24 13.24
C ILE A 209 13.83 6.05 14.53
N GLN A 210 14.19 7.33 14.48
CA GLN A 210 14.22 8.21 15.65
C GLN A 210 12.82 8.45 16.22
N VAL A 211 11.81 8.63 15.37
CA VAL A 211 10.40 8.73 15.80
C VAL A 211 9.90 7.44 16.45
N ALA A 212 10.36 6.28 15.96
CA ALA A 212 9.98 4.98 16.51
C ALA A 212 10.73 4.61 17.79
N GLY A 213 11.80 5.32 18.15
CA GLY A 213 12.53 5.11 19.41
C GLY A 213 13.82 5.94 19.45
N GLU A 214 13.86 6.95 20.31
CA GLU A 214 15.00 7.88 20.41
C GLU A 214 16.30 7.21 20.88
N ASN A 215 16.20 6.15 21.69
CA ASN A 215 17.34 5.44 22.28
C ASN A 215 17.63 4.09 21.60
N ASN A 216 17.41 4.00 20.29
CA ASN A 216 17.59 2.76 19.54
C ASN A 216 19.07 2.34 19.40
N ASP A 217 19.30 1.04 19.23
CA ASP A 217 20.63 0.44 19.02
C ASP A 217 20.97 0.26 17.51
N LEU A 218 20.15 0.79 16.61
CA LEU A 218 20.25 0.50 15.18
C LEU A 218 21.26 1.42 14.50
N GLU A 219 22.34 0.84 13.97
CA GLU A 219 23.30 1.56 13.14
C GLU A 219 22.93 1.45 11.65
N ILE A 220 23.21 2.48 10.86
CA ILE A 220 23.00 2.49 9.41
C ILE A 220 24.33 2.65 8.71
N GLU A 221 24.66 1.72 7.82
CA GLU A 221 25.86 1.82 7.00
C GLU A 221 25.63 2.77 5.82
N ASP A 222 26.52 3.75 5.62
CA ASP A 222 26.41 4.69 4.49
C ASP A 222 26.39 3.99 3.13
N ALA A 223 27.08 2.83 3.01
CA ALA A 223 27.08 2.04 1.78
C ALA A 223 25.74 1.38 1.44
N ALA A 224 24.79 1.32 2.39
CA ALA A 224 23.44 0.82 2.16
C ALA A 224 22.55 1.86 1.44
N ILE A 225 22.78 3.16 1.66
CA ILE A 225 21.91 4.24 1.17
C ILE A 225 21.86 4.30 -0.37
N PRO A 226 22.99 4.29 -1.11
CA PRO A 226 22.94 4.30 -2.58
C PRO A 226 22.19 3.09 -3.15
N LEU A 227 22.28 1.94 -2.47
CA LEU A 227 21.58 0.72 -2.86
C LEU A 227 20.07 0.84 -2.63
N ILE A 228 19.65 1.35 -1.46
CA ILE A 228 18.24 1.62 -1.16
C ILE A 228 17.69 2.63 -2.17
N PHE A 229 18.39 3.74 -2.42
CA PHE A 229 17.97 4.74 -3.40
C PHE A 229 17.83 4.14 -4.80
N ARG A 230 18.82 3.38 -5.27
CA ARG A 230 18.79 2.73 -6.59
C ARG A 230 17.58 1.83 -6.80
N TYR A 231 17.15 1.08 -5.78
CA TYR A 231 16.03 0.14 -5.91
C TYR A 231 14.67 0.74 -5.61
N THR A 232 14.62 1.86 -4.88
CA THR A 232 13.37 2.52 -4.49
C THR A 232 13.05 3.75 -5.33
N GLY A 233 14.05 4.33 -5.99
CA GLY A 233 13.94 5.61 -6.70
C GLY A 233 13.62 6.76 -5.76
N GLY A 234 13.96 6.65 -4.47
CA GLY A 234 13.64 7.67 -3.47
C GLY A 234 12.16 7.70 -3.04
N ARG A 235 11.36 6.69 -3.40
CA ARG A 235 9.93 6.65 -3.08
C ARG A 235 9.72 6.17 -1.63
N PRO A 236 9.15 7.00 -0.73
CA PRO A 236 9.00 6.68 0.70
C PRO A 236 8.35 5.31 0.96
N ARG A 237 7.27 4.98 0.25
CA ARG A 237 6.62 3.66 0.38
C ARG A 237 7.53 2.47 0.04
N LEU A 238 8.37 2.58 -0.99
CA LEU A 238 9.30 1.51 -1.35
C LEU A 238 10.47 1.46 -0.37
N ILE A 239 10.96 2.61 0.09
CA ILE A 239 11.98 2.69 1.14
C ILE A 239 11.49 1.97 2.40
N ASN A 240 10.24 2.22 2.81
CA ASN A 240 9.63 1.57 3.95
C ASN A 240 9.58 0.05 3.81
N VAL A 241 9.10 -0.46 2.68
CA VAL A 241 9.01 -1.92 2.46
C VAL A 241 10.40 -2.57 2.50
N LEU A 242 11.39 -1.95 1.84
CA LEU A 242 12.74 -2.49 1.81
C LEU A 242 13.41 -2.45 3.18
N CYS A 243 13.28 -1.34 3.92
CA CYS A 243 13.88 -1.19 5.23
C CYS A 243 13.20 -2.10 6.28
N ASP A 244 11.88 -2.27 6.24
CA ASP A 244 11.16 -3.19 7.13
C ASP A 244 11.62 -4.63 6.96
N HIS A 245 11.77 -5.06 5.70
CA HIS A 245 12.30 -6.38 5.37
C HIS A 245 13.76 -6.53 5.79
N ALA A 246 14.59 -5.53 5.51
CA ALA A 246 16.00 -5.53 5.88
C ALA A 246 16.22 -5.57 7.39
N LEU A 247 15.43 -4.84 8.18
CA LEU A 247 15.50 -4.93 9.64
C LEU A 247 15.04 -6.30 10.17
N THR A 248 14.08 -6.92 9.50
CA THR A 248 13.67 -8.29 9.83
C THR A 248 14.80 -9.29 9.56
N CYS A 249 15.48 -9.18 8.40
CA CYS A 249 16.65 -10.02 8.09
C CYS A 249 17.82 -9.76 9.06
N ALA A 250 18.12 -8.50 9.37
CA ALA A 250 19.16 -8.15 10.34
C ALA A 250 18.88 -8.74 11.72
N PHE A 251 17.62 -8.72 12.17
CA PHE A 251 17.21 -9.36 13.41
C PHE A 251 17.42 -10.88 13.40
N VAL A 252 17.03 -11.57 12.32
CA VAL A 252 17.23 -13.02 12.16
C VAL A 252 18.72 -13.39 12.17
N GLU A 253 19.56 -12.56 11.56
CA GLU A 253 21.02 -12.72 11.52
C GLU A 253 21.74 -12.16 12.77
N GLU A 254 20.99 -11.72 13.79
CA GLU A 254 21.51 -11.10 15.03
C GLU A 254 22.45 -9.90 14.78
N LYS A 255 22.25 -9.17 13.68
CA LYS A 255 22.99 -7.94 13.33
C LYS A 255 22.27 -6.70 13.84
N LYS A 256 23.01 -5.76 14.43
CA LYS A 256 22.51 -4.44 14.89
C LYS A 256 22.63 -3.32 13.84
N VAL A 257 23.02 -3.68 12.61
CA VAL A 257 23.36 -2.72 11.55
C VAL A 257 22.50 -2.98 10.33
N LEU A 258 21.88 -1.93 9.79
CA LEU A 258 21.33 -1.92 8.44
C LEU A 258 22.49 -1.77 7.45
N SER A 259 23.12 -2.88 7.13
CA SER A 259 24.29 -2.93 6.25
C SER A 259 23.92 -3.13 4.79
N ARG A 260 24.87 -2.82 3.89
CA ARG A 260 24.70 -3.09 2.45
C ARG A 260 24.41 -4.56 2.17
N GLU A 261 25.01 -5.47 2.94
CA GLU A 261 24.82 -6.92 2.81
C GLU A 261 23.36 -7.31 3.10
N VAL A 262 22.80 -6.84 4.22
CA VAL A 262 21.42 -7.13 4.63
C VAL A 262 20.41 -6.56 3.63
N VAL A 263 20.67 -5.35 3.13
CA VAL A 263 19.82 -4.75 2.09
C VAL A 263 19.90 -5.56 0.78
N THR A 264 21.08 -6.06 0.41
CA THR A 264 21.25 -6.91 -0.78
C THR A 264 20.45 -8.20 -0.65
N MET A 265 20.56 -8.90 0.49
CA MET A 265 19.77 -10.09 0.78
C MET A 265 18.26 -9.81 0.67
N SER A 266 17.82 -8.68 1.23
CA SER A 266 16.40 -8.29 1.19
C SER A 266 15.91 -8.02 -0.24
N ILE A 267 16.73 -7.38 -1.08
CA ILE A 267 16.41 -7.15 -2.49
C ILE A 267 16.26 -8.47 -3.24
N GLU A 268 17.17 -9.41 -3.01
CA GLU A 268 17.17 -10.75 -3.63
C GLU A 268 15.93 -11.54 -3.21
N GLU A 269 15.62 -11.62 -1.92
CA GLU A 269 14.43 -12.33 -1.41
C GLU A 269 13.12 -11.70 -1.89
N LEU A 270 13.06 -10.37 -1.96
CA LEU A 270 11.91 -9.65 -2.50
C LEU A 270 11.81 -9.77 -4.03
N ASN A 271 12.83 -10.26 -4.73
CA ASN A 271 12.96 -10.28 -6.18
C ASN A 271 12.76 -8.88 -6.80
N TRP A 272 13.35 -7.86 -6.19
CA TRP A 272 13.27 -6.49 -6.69
C TRP A 272 14.27 -6.24 -7.81
N SER A 273 13.88 -5.41 -8.76
CA SER A 273 14.77 -4.87 -9.79
C SER A 273 15.08 -3.40 -9.50
N PRO A 274 16.22 -2.88 -9.98
CA PRO A 274 16.53 -1.46 -9.84
C PRO A 274 15.40 -0.58 -10.35
N PHE A 275 15.17 0.55 -9.66
CA PHE A 275 14.13 1.49 -10.05
C PHE A 275 14.43 2.10 -11.42
N GLY A 276 13.40 2.21 -12.28
CA GLY A 276 13.54 2.73 -13.64
C GLY A 276 14.09 1.74 -14.67
N GLU A 277 14.65 0.61 -14.22
CA GLU A 277 14.94 -0.53 -15.08
C GLU A 277 13.73 -1.46 -15.09
N VAL A 278 13.13 -1.65 -16.27
CA VAL A 278 12.14 -2.71 -16.44
C VAL A 278 12.89 -4.01 -16.17
N ALA A 279 12.55 -4.71 -15.09
CA ALA A 279 12.98 -6.08 -14.87
C ALA A 279 12.86 -6.81 -16.22
N PRO A 280 13.93 -7.41 -16.77
CA PRO A 280 13.78 -8.20 -17.98
C PRO A 280 12.60 -9.12 -17.72
N ALA A 281 11.60 -9.09 -18.62
CA ALA A 281 10.45 -9.98 -18.51
C ALA A 281 11.01 -11.35 -18.15
N PRO A 282 10.53 -12.02 -17.07
CA PRO A 282 11.06 -13.31 -16.69
C PRO A 282 11.07 -14.11 -17.98
N ALA A 283 12.27 -14.54 -18.40
CA ALA A 283 12.41 -15.32 -19.60
C ALA A 283 11.34 -16.39 -19.49
N THR A 284 10.46 -16.49 -20.50
CA THR A 284 9.53 -17.61 -20.59
C THR A 284 10.33 -18.84 -20.23
N PRO A 285 10.01 -19.55 -19.13
CA PRO A 285 10.87 -20.62 -18.67
C PRO A 285 10.98 -21.58 -19.84
N GLU A 286 12.21 -21.77 -20.33
CA GLU A 286 12.51 -22.87 -21.22
C GLU A 286 12.05 -24.13 -20.49
N PRO A 287 11.17 -24.94 -21.10
CA PRO A 287 10.82 -26.21 -20.49
C PRO A 287 12.10 -27.05 -20.48
N ASP A 288 12.56 -27.43 -19.28
CA ASP A 288 13.59 -28.46 -19.00
C ASP A 288 15.03 -28.02 -18.61
N ALA A 289 15.23 -27.11 -17.64
CA ALA A 289 16.57 -26.96 -17.03
C ALA A 289 16.67 -26.99 -15.49
N ASP A 290 15.59 -26.76 -14.74
CA ASP A 290 15.64 -26.76 -13.25
C ASP A 290 14.66 -27.78 -12.65
N ARG A 291 14.73 -29.04 -13.10
CA ARG A 291 13.85 -30.11 -12.59
C ARG A 291 14.38 -30.89 -11.39
N ASP A 292 15.58 -30.62 -10.90
CA ASP A 292 16.30 -31.58 -10.04
C ASP A 292 16.81 -31.11 -8.66
N LEU A 293 16.26 -30.05 -8.03
CA LEU A 293 16.78 -29.63 -6.69
C LEU A 293 15.77 -29.30 -5.58
N PHE A 294 14.49 -29.61 -5.73
CA PHE A 294 13.56 -29.69 -4.60
C PHE A 294 12.65 -30.92 -4.75
N GLU A 295 13.16 -32.09 -4.35
CA GLU A 295 12.34 -33.27 -4.10
C GLU A 295 11.34 -32.96 -2.96
N ARG A 296 10.07 -32.82 -3.34
CA ARG A 296 8.83 -33.01 -2.57
C ARG A 296 8.97 -33.19 -1.05
N VAL A 297 8.44 -32.23 -0.27
CA VAL A 297 8.20 -32.44 1.17
C VAL A 297 6.75 -32.18 1.61
N THR A 298 5.87 -31.62 0.77
CA THR A 298 4.45 -31.45 1.19
C THR A 298 3.47 -31.87 0.09
N ASP A 299 2.45 -32.64 0.46
CA ASP A 299 1.23 -32.86 -0.36
C ASP A 299 0.25 -31.68 -0.18
N ALA A 300 0.76 -30.52 0.28
CA ALA A 300 -0.05 -29.36 0.56
C ALA A 300 -0.59 -28.76 -0.73
N ARG A 301 -1.89 -28.45 -0.74
CA ARG A 301 -2.57 -27.84 -1.88
C ARG A 301 -3.62 -26.84 -1.42
N VAL A 302 -3.97 -25.94 -2.31
CA VAL A 302 -5.09 -25.02 -2.13
C VAL A 302 -6.18 -25.32 -3.15
N VAL A 303 -7.38 -25.60 -2.65
CA VAL A 303 -8.59 -25.77 -3.46
C VAL A 303 -9.30 -24.43 -3.53
N VAL A 304 -9.42 -23.88 -4.73
CA VAL A 304 -9.98 -22.54 -4.97
C VAL A 304 -11.39 -22.67 -5.51
N SER A 305 -12.36 -22.03 -4.85
CA SER A 305 -13.74 -21.92 -5.29
C SER A 305 -14.19 -20.46 -5.35
N LYS A 306 -15.21 -20.18 -6.17
CA LYS A 306 -15.96 -18.91 -6.19
C LYS A 306 -17.44 -19.24 -6.04
N GLY A 307 -18.00 -19.04 -4.86
CA GLY A 307 -19.32 -19.57 -4.52
C GLY A 307 -19.35 -21.10 -4.65
N SER A 308 -20.34 -21.65 -5.37
CA SER A 308 -20.45 -23.10 -5.61
C SER A 308 -19.57 -23.64 -6.74
N ARG A 309 -18.84 -22.77 -7.45
CA ARG A 309 -18.02 -23.14 -8.60
C ARG A 309 -16.56 -23.39 -8.19
N LEU A 310 -16.07 -24.60 -8.43
CA LEU A 310 -14.64 -24.91 -8.33
C LEU A 310 -13.87 -24.18 -9.44
N VAL A 311 -12.83 -23.43 -9.05
CA VAL A 311 -11.93 -22.71 -9.95
C VAL A 311 -10.73 -23.60 -10.31
N GLY A 312 -10.18 -24.33 -9.34
CA GLY A 312 -9.09 -25.28 -9.55
C GLY A 312 -8.43 -25.71 -8.24
N GLU A 313 -7.52 -26.66 -8.35
CA GLU A 313 -6.62 -27.09 -7.26
C GLU A 313 -5.19 -26.76 -7.63
N PHE A 314 -4.46 -26.16 -6.69
CA PHE A 314 -3.10 -25.67 -6.92
C PHE A 314 -2.16 -26.29 -5.88
N PRO A 315 -1.14 -27.07 -6.30
CA PRO A 315 -0.17 -27.60 -5.37
C PRO A 315 0.71 -26.50 -4.78
N ILE A 316 1.20 -26.69 -3.57
CA ILE A 316 2.22 -25.82 -2.97
C ILE A 316 3.59 -26.45 -3.18
N ASP A 317 4.08 -26.29 -4.41
CA ASP A 317 5.31 -26.91 -4.92
C ASP A 317 6.50 -25.93 -5.05
N LYS A 318 6.29 -24.67 -4.64
CA LYS A 318 7.31 -23.61 -4.62
C LYS A 318 7.44 -23.03 -3.22
N SER A 319 8.62 -22.50 -2.91
CA SER A 319 8.87 -21.75 -1.67
C SER A 319 7.97 -20.52 -1.54
N ARG A 320 7.52 -19.96 -2.67
CA ARG A 320 6.59 -18.84 -2.72
C ARG A 320 5.54 -19.04 -3.81
N ILE A 321 4.27 -18.85 -3.48
CA ILE A 321 3.14 -18.88 -4.42
C ILE A 321 2.38 -17.57 -4.34
N THR A 322 2.24 -16.88 -5.46
CA THR A 322 1.57 -15.58 -5.54
C THR A 322 0.10 -15.73 -5.94
N ILE A 323 -0.76 -14.96 -5.28
CA ILE A 323 -2.21 -14.97 -5.48
C ILE A 323 -2.66 -13.56 -5.86
N GLY A 324 -3.40 -13.41 -6.96
CA GLY A 324 -3.87 -12.08 -7.40
C GLY A 324 -4.62 -12.09 -8.72
N ARG A 325 -5.14 -10.93 -9.14
CA ARG A 325 -5.87 -10.82 -10.42
C ARG A 325 -4.98 -10.80 -11.65
N HIS A 326 -3.69 -10.53 -11.49
CA HIS A 326 -2.78 -10.39 -12.61
C HIS A 326 -2.38 -11.75 -13.19
N LYS A 327 -2.18 -11.83 -14.50
CA LYS A 327 -1.85 -13.09 -15.21
C LYS A 327 -0.50 -13.72 -14.80
N ASN A 328 0.35 -12.94 -14.11
CA ASN A 328 1.65 -13.39 -13.63
C ASN A 328 1.57 -13.99 -12.21
N CYS A 329 0.39 -14.07 -11.59
CA CYS A 329 0.23 -14.76 -10.31
C CYS A 329 0.11 -16.26 -10.53
N ASP A 330 0.71 -17.06 -9.65
CA ASP A 330 0.61 -18.53 -9.67
C ASP A 330 -0.85 -18.99 -9.53
N ILE A 331 -1.62 -18.32 -8.65
CA ILE A 331 -3.06 -18.49 -8.50
C ILE A 331 -3.77 -17.22 -8.99
N MET A 332 -4.28 -17.26 -10.22
CA MET A 332 -4.96 -16.12 -10.83
C MET A 332 -6.44 -16.06 -10.44
N LEU A 333 -6.82 -15.07 -9.64
CA LEU A 333 -8.21 -14.81 -9.24
C LEU A 333 -8.79 -13.66 -10.08
N LYS A 334 -9.51 -14.00 -11.16
CA LYS A 334 -10.10 -13.02 -12.10
C LYS A 334 -11.28 -12.28 -11.46
N ASP A 335 -11.00 -11.21 -10.73
CA ASP A 335 -12.00 -10.29 -10.17
C ASP A 335 -11.37 -8.93 -9.89
N THR A 336 -12.13 -7.85 -10.12
CA THR A 336 -11.67 -6.47 -9.95
C THR A 336 -11.49 -6.09 -8.47
N ARG A 337 -12.11 -6.81 -7.54
CA ARG A 337 -11.92 -6.66 -6.09
C ARG A 337 -10.64 -7.33 -5.58
N VAL A 338 -9.93 -8.06 -6.43
CA VAL A 338 -8.64 -8.67 -6.08
C VAL A 338 -7.52 -7.75 -6.60
N SER A 339 -6.56 -7.36 -5.74
CA SER A 339 -5.35 -6.66 -6.15
C SER A 339 -4.54 -7.44 -7.20
N ARG A 340 -3.71 -6.73 -7.99
CA ARG A 340 -2.88 -7.33 -9.06
C ARG A 340 -2.00 -8.46 -8.51
N GLN A 341 -1.33 -8.19 -7.40
CA GLN A 341 -0.80 -9.17 -6.45
C GLN A 341 -1.52 -8.88 -5.14
N HIS A 342 -2.17 -9.89 -4.56
CA HIS A 342 -3.10 -9.72 -3.44
C HIS A 342 -2.55 -10.36 -2.18
N ALA A 343 -2.12 -11.60 -2.28
CA ALA A 343 -1.53 -12.34 -1.19
C ALA A 343 -0.43 -13.25 -1.74
N GLN A 344 0.36 -13.83 -0.84
CA GLN A 344 1.28 -14.89 -1.18
C GLN A 344 1.26 -15.98 -0.11
N LEU A 345 1.54 -17.20 -0.52
CA LEU A 345 1.90 -18.29 0.38
C LEU A 345 3.42 -18.39 0.42
N VAL A 346 3.98 -18.48 1.62
CA VAL A 346 5.42 -18.62 1.85
C VAL A 346 5.66 -19.87 2.67
N MET A 347 6.55 -20.73 2.20
CA MET A 347 7.01 -21.91 2.93
C MET A 347 8.28 -21.57 3.69
N LEU A 348 8.25 -21.73 5.02
CA LEU A 348 9.39 -21.52 5.91
C LEU A 348 9.60 -22.82 6.71
N GLY A 349 10.59 -23.62 6.31
CA GLY A 349 10.75 -24.99 6.83
C GLY A 349 9.55 -25.86 6.45
N ASP A 350 8.94 -26.52 7.44
CA ASP A 350 7.73 -27.34 7.28
C ASP A 350 6.42 -26.54 7.46
N GLU A 351 6.51 -25.23 7.71
CA GLU A 351 5.37 -24.37 7.97
C GLU A 351 5.02 -23.52 6.75
N ILE A 352 3.73 -23.29 6.53
CA ILE A 352 3.23 -22.48 5.41
C ILE A 352 2.47 -21.29 5.99
N TYR A 353 2.80 -20.10 5.50
CA TYR A 353 2.18 -18.84 5.90
C TYR A 353 1.46 -18.20 4.72
N VAL A 354 0.28 -17.63 4.96
CA VAL A 354 -0.36 -16.69 4.03
C VAL A 354 -0.05 -15.26 4.48
N HIS A 355 0.45 -14.46 3.54
CA HIS A 355 0.78 -13.05 3.73
C HIS A 355 -0.11 -12.21 2.81
N ASP A 356 -0.83 -11.25 3.36
CA ASP A 356 -1.50 -10.23 2.57
C ASP A 356 -0.45 -9.24 2.04
N LEU A 357 -0.45 -8.98 0.73
CA LEU A 357 0.49 -8.06 0.08
C LEU A 357 -0.05 -6.62 0.11
N ASN A 358 -0.61 -6.23 1.25
CA ASN A 358 -1.31 -4.98 1.48
C ASN A 358 -2.39 -4.73 0.39
N SER A 359 -3.26 -5.73 0.24
CA SER A 359 -4.29 -5.76 -0.78
C SER A 359 -5.41 -4.74 -0.49
N ARG A 360 -6.08 -4.26 -1.54
CA ARG A 360 -7.12 -3.22 -1.42
C ARG A 360 -8.28 -3.63 -0.50
N ASN A 361 -8.65 -4.92 -0.49
CA ASN A 361 -9.80 -5.43 0.25
C ASN A 361 -9.42 -6.36 1.42
N GLY A 362 -8.13 -6.62 1.61
CA GLY A 362 -7.61 -7.52 2.63
C GLY A 362 -7.78 -9.01 2.31
N THR A 363 -6.92 -9.81 2.92
CA THR A 363 -7.01 -11.27 2.99
C THR A 363 -7.58 -11.67 4.35
N TYR A 364 -8.42 -12.70 4.38
CA TYR A 364 -9.07 -13.17 5.61
C TYR A 364 -8.84 -14.67 5.79
N VAL A 365 -8.72 -15.12 7.03
CA VAL A 365 -8.82 -16.54 7.37
C VAL A 365 -10.01 -16.71 8.32
N GLY A 366 -11.02 -17.46 7.89
CA GLY A 366 -12.33 -17.46 8.53
C GLY A 366 -12.99 -16.07 8.47
N VAL A 367 -13.26 -15.45 9.63
CA VAL A 367 -13.82 -14.09 9.75
C VAL A 367 -12.77 -13.02 10.05
N LYS A 368 -11.52 -13.42 10.32
CA LYS A 368 -10.46 -12.49 10.76
C LYS A 368 -9.66 -12.01 9.57
N ARG A 369 -9.49 -10.69 9.43
CA ARG A 369 -8.53 -10.09 8.48
C ARG A 369 -7.11 -10.38 8.97
N ILE A 370 -6.22 -10.79 8.07
CA ILE A 370 -4.85 -11.15 8.38
C ILE A 370 -3.87 -10.31 7.57
N ASP A 371 -2.73 -10.02 8.19
CA ASP A 371 -1.54 -9.51 7.48
C ASP A 371 -0.58 -10.68 7.22
N VAL A 372 -0.35 -11.51 8.24
CA VAL A 372 0.33 -12.80 8.16
C VAL A 372 -0.41 -13.82 9.02
N HIS A 373 -0.60 -15.03 8.51
CA HIS A 373 -1.21 -16.14 9.23
C HIS A 373 -0.55 -17.46 8.86
N GLN A 374 -0.15 -18.24 9.89
CA GLN A 374 0.35 -19.60 9.70
C GLN A 374 -0.84 -20.51 9.37
N LEU A 375 -0.81 -21.15 8.21
CA LEU A 375 -1.89 -22.03 7.75
C LEU A 375 -1.86 -23.37 8.45
N VAL A 376 -3.03 -23.80 8.90
CA VAL A 376 -3.29 -25.14 9.44
C VAL A 376 -4.23 -25.89 8.51
N ASP A 377 -4.09 -27.21 8.39
CA ASP A 377 -4.95 -28.04 7.55
C ASP A 377 -6.44 -27.72 7.77
N GLY A 378 -7.15 -27.47 6.66
CA GLY A 378 -8.56 -27.09 6.65
C GLY A 378 -8.83 -25.60 6.72
N ASP A 379 -7.82 -24.74 6.94
CA ASP A 379 -7.98 -23.28 6.91
C ASP A 379 -8.58 -22.81 5.58
N ILE A 380 -9.49 -21.83 5.67
CA ILE A 380 -10.14 -21.21 4.52
C ILE A 380 -9.68 -19.76 4.43
N ILE A 381 -8.87 -19.48 3.42
CA ILE A 381 -8.45 -18.12 3.07
C ILE A 381 -9.53 -17.51 2.18
N ARG A 382 -10.03 -16.33 2.52
CA ARG A 382 -11.03 -15.60 1.75
C ARG A 382 -10.42 -14.35 1.13
N ILE A 383 -10.60 -14.22 -0.17
CA ILE A 383 -10.18 -13.06 -0.97
C ILE A 383 -11.35 -12.67 -1.88
N ALA A 384 -11.98 -11.54 -1.62
CA ALA A 384 -13.26 -11.18 -2.23
C ALA A 384 -14.30 -12.33 -2.12
N ASP A 385 -14.85 -12.82 -3.23
CA ASP A 385 -15.79 -13.94 -3.27
C ASP A 385 -15.11 -15.31 -3.46
N PHE A 386 -13.78 -15.36 -3.43
CA PHE A 386 -13.03 -16.60 -3.54
C PHE A 386 -12.75 -17.19 -2.17
N GLU A 387 -12.92 -18.50 -2.07
CA GLU A 387 -12.51 -19.31 -0.93
C GLU A 387 -11.40 -20.24 -1.38
N LEU A 388 -10.30 -20.19 -0.64
CA LEU A 388 -9.06 -20.93 -0.90
C LEU A 388 -8.86 -21.82 0.31
N LYS A 389 -9.32 -23.07 0.20
CA LYS A 389 -9.20 -24.06 1.27
C LYS A 389 -7.81 -24.70 1.22
N PHE A 390 -7.04 -24.49 2.26
CA PHE A 390 -5.74 -25.13 2.45
C PHE A 390 -5.96 -26.56 2.93
N LEU A 391 -5.30 -27.51 2.27
CA LEU A 391 -5.30 -28.92 2.62
C LEU A 391 -3.86 -29.38 2.74
N ASN A 392 -3.53 -29.99 3.87
CA ASN A 392 -2.24 -30.58 4.16
C ASN A 392 -2.51 -31.95 4.81
N GLU A 393 -2.70 -32.98 3.98
CA GLU A 393 -2.97 -34.33 4.49
C GLU A 393 -1.74 -34.84 5.24
N PRO A 394 -1.87 -35.26 6.52
CA PRO A 394 -0.76 -35.90 7.21
C PRO A 394 -0.47 -37.23 6.54
N HIS A 395 0.81 -37.47 6.20
CA HIS A 395 1.29 -38.76 5.74
C HIS A 395 0.73 -39.87 6.66
N LYS A 396 -0.13 -40.75 6.13
CA LYS A 396 -0.24 -42.10 6.69
C LYS A 396 1.13 -42.72 6.53
N SER A 397 1.88 -42.82 7.62
CA SER A 397 3.04 -43.69 7.67
C SER A 397 2.55 -45.12 7.40
N SER A 398 2.65 -45.56 6.15
CA SER A 398 2.60 -46.98 5.80
C SER A 398 3.89 -47.62 6.33
N LEU A 399 3.98 -47.80 7.65
CA LEU A 399 4.82 -48.85 8.21
C LEU A 399 4.12 -50.18 7.93
N THR A 400 4.23 -50.65 6.69
CA THR A 400 4.15 -52.08 6.42
C THR A 400 5.55 -52.65 6.54
N THR A 401 5.73 -53.36 7.64
CA THR A 401 6.69 -54.44 7.85
C THR A 401 6.92 -55.22 6.55
N GLU A 402 8.16 -55.34 6.11
CA GLU A 402 8.73 -56.63 5.66
C GLU A 402 10.25 -56.56 5.47
N ALA A 403 10.92 -57.26 6.38
CA ALA A 403 12.15 -58.04 6.24
C ALA A 403 13.29 -57.55 5.31
N GLY A 404 14.41 -57.22 5.96
CA GLY A 404 15.68 -57.87 5.63
C GLY A 404 16.66 -57.06 4.79
N ASN A 405 17.60 -56.38 5.46
CA ASN A 405 19.00 -56.79 5.33
C ASN A 405 19.89 -56.22 6.43
N ILE A 406 20.69 -57.13 6.96
CA ILE A 406 21.68 -56.99 8.01
C ILE A 406 22.89 -56.25 7.44
N LEU A 407 23.45 -55.28 8.16
CA LEU A 407 24.91 -55.16 8.33
C LEU A 407 25.22 -54.46 9.66
N HIS A 408 25.98 -55.20 10.46
CA HIS A 408 26.45 -54.89 11.82
C HIS A 408 27.26 -53.59 11.92
N TYR A 409 26.95 -52.78 12.93
CA TYR A 409 27.96 -51.97 13.63
C TYR A 409 28.55 -52.80 14.79
N PRO A 410 29.88 -52.86 14.97
CA PRO A 410 30.47 -53.41 16.18
C PRO A 410 30.38 -52.38 17.31
N VAL A 411 29.59 -52.69 18.34
CA VAL A 411 29.77 -52.12 19.68
C VAL A 411 30.70 -53.07 20.43
N SER A 412 31.91 -52.64 20.75
CA SER A 412 32.67 -53.24 21.84
C SER A 412 32.39 -52.43 23.10
N ALA A 413 31.70 -53.09 24.01
CA ALA A 413 31.41 -52.64 25.36
C ALA A 413 32.69 -52.48 26.19
N ASN A 414 32.68 -51.50 27.08
CA ASN A 414 33.51 -51.49 28.29
C ASN A 414 33.37 -52.81 29.04
N HIS A 415 34.48 -53.34 29.58
CA HIS A 415 34.60 -53.95 30.92
C HIS A 415 36.06 -54.33 31.19
N LYS A 416 36.79 -53.50 31.94
CA LYS A 416 37.36 -53.80 33.26
C LYS A 416 38.24 -52.68 33.78
#